data_AF-A0A5B0MWV5-F1
#
_entry.id   AF-A0A5B0MWV5-F1
#
_cell.length_a   1.000
_cell.length_b   1.000
_cell.length_c   1.000
_cell.angle_alpha   90.00
_cell.angle_beta   90.00
_cell.angle_gamma   90.00
#
_symmetry.space_group_name_H-M   'P 1'
#
loop_
_entity.id
_entity.type
_entity.pdbx_description
1 polymer ?
#
loop_
_entity_poly.entity_id
_entity_poly.type
_entity_poly.pdbx_seq_one_letter_code
_entity_poly.pdbx_strand_id
1 'polypeptide(L)'
;MNPLTKSAAVGLSILLAALPAFTQGSQCYTSLRSHGVEARHCEKAMEKIIYDVNQTLDDVSRSLIVFHKSCAINVQKPRRYTPTRGQVEAAIHNITRSCPSKGGVLVTPSNLITIVHRSTSKNTYEINKPMCERSVALFHLRIAWTLSKIFR
;
A
#
# COMPACT_ATOMS: atom_id res chain seq x y z
N MET A 1 54.56 64.78 -20.05
CA MET A 1 53.79 65.17 -18.85
C MET A 1 52.52 64.32 -18.83
N ASN A 2 52.32 63.51 -17.79
CA ASN A 2 51.06 62.77 -17.57
C ASN A 2 49.91 63.78 -17.35
N PRO A 3 48.66 63.44 -17.72
CA PRO A 3 47.77 62.78 -16.76
C PRO A 3 46.92 61.66 -17.41
N LEU A 4 46.83 60.47 -16.81
CA LEU A 4 45.74 60.05 -15.90
C LEU A 4 44.32 60.38 -16.38
N THR A 5 43.62 59.40 -16.94
CA THR A 5 42.16 59.24 -16.78
C THR A 5 41.82 57.76 -16.65
N LYS A 6 41.59 57.33 -15.40
CA LYS A 6 40.90 56.08 -15.07
C LYS A 6 39.41 56.41 -15.02
N SER A 7 38.59 55.76 -15.84
CA SER A 7 37.14 55.69 -15.63
C SER A 7 36.79 54.28 -15.19
N ALA A 8 36.46 54.16 -13.91
CA ALA A 8 36.02 52.94 -13.27
C ALA A 8 34.51 52.72 -13.48
N ALA A 9 34.19 51.48 -13.86
CA ALA A 9 32.98 50.70 -13.62
C ALA A 9 31.67 51.46 -13.27
N VAL A 10 30.71 51.42 -14.20
CA VAL A 10 29.28 51.53 -13.87
C VAL A 10 28.68 50.13 -13.99
N GLY A 11 28.56 49.45 -12.85
CA GLY A 11 27.87 48.17 -12.73
C GLY A 11 26.36 48.38 -12.75
N LEU A 12 25.69 47.90 -13.80
CA LEU A 12 24.24 47.82 -13.85
C LEU A 12 23.80 46.67 -12.92
N SER A 13 23.36 47.01 -11.71
CA SER A 13 22.76 46.05 -10.78
C SER A 13 21.36 45.68 -11.25
N ILE A 14 21.21 44.46 -11.76
CA ILE A 14 19.90 43.86 -12.08
C ILE A 14 19.29 43.39 -10.75
N LEU A 15 18.30 44.14 -10.23
CA LEU A 15 17.47 43.71 -9.11
C LEU A 15 16.54 42.58 -9.60
N LEU A 16 16.92 41.34 -9.34
CA LEU A 16 16.01 40.19 -9.41
C LEU A 16 15.00 40.30 -8.27
N ALA A 17 13.77 40.73 -8.58
CA ALA A 17 12.65 40.59 -7.67
C ALA A 17 12.34 39.09 -7.49
N ALA A 18 12.72 38.55 -6.33
CA ALA A 18 12.34 37.20 -5.92
C ALA A 18 10.83 37.17 -5.60
N LEU A 19 10.01 36.78 -6.58
CA LEU A 19 8.63 36.38 -6.35
C LEU A 19 8.64 35.14 -5.43
N PRO A 20 7.87 35.11 -4.32
CA PRO A 20 7.75 33.90 -3.54
C PRO A 20 7.07 32.85 -4.42
N ALA A 21 7.83 31.83 -4.80
CA ALA A 21 7.27 30.64 -5.42
C ALA A 21 6.35 29.99 -4.38
N PHE A 22 5.04 30.04 -4.61
CA PHE A 22 4.08 29.20 -3.90
C PHE A 22 4.39 27.75 -4.25
N THR A 23 5.23 27.09 -3.44
CA THR A 23 5.43 25.65 -3.54
C THR A 23 4.23 24.96 -2.92
N GLN A 24 3.27 24.56 -3.75
CA GLN A 24 2.18 23.67 -3.32
C GLN A 24 2.77 22.28 -3.07
N GLY A 25 3.18 22.01 -1.84
CA GLY A 25 3.54 20.67 -1.40
C GLY A 25 2.27 19.85 -1.15
N SER A 26 1.92 18.94 -2.07
CA SER A 26 0.93 17.90 -1.79
C SER A 26 1.61 16.79 -0.99
N GLN A 27 1.36 16.72 0.32
CA GLN A 27 1.70 15.53 1.10
C GLN A 27 0.58 14.51 0.88
N CYS A 28 0.88 13.46 0.11
CA CYS A 28 -0.03 12.34 -0.04
C CYS A 28 0.35 11.25 0.96
N TYR A 29 -0.60 10.85 1.80
CA TYR A 29 -0.46 9.71 2.70
C TYR A 29 -1.38 8.58 2.25
N THR A 30 -0.96 7.34 2.48
CA THR A 30 -1.81 6.17 2.28
C THR A 30 -2.84 6.11 3.42
N SER A 31 -4.13 6.15 3.07
CA SER A 31 -5.19 6.04 4.07
C SER A 31 -5.19 4.65 4.71
N LEU A 32 -5.16 4.62 6.05
CA LEU A 32 -5.23 3.45 6.96
C LEU A 32 -4.21 2.32 6.74
N ARG A 33 -3.68 1.80 7.86
CA ARG A 33 -2.90 0.56 7.85
C ARG A 33 -3.73 -0.54 7.19
N SER A 34 -3.21 -1.05 6.09
CA SER A 34 -3.69 -2.28 5.47
C SER A 34 -3.72 -3.41 6.51
N HIS A 35 -4.90 -3.72 7.07
CA HIS A 35 -5.09 -4.95 7.83
C HIS A 35 -4.80 -6.13 6.90
N GLY A 36 -3.71 -6.83 7.17
CA GLY A 36 -3.24 -7.95 6.35
C GLY A 36 -4.15 -9.17 6.44
N VAL A 37 -3.68 -10.29 5.90
CA VAL A 37 -4.31 -11.60 6.08
C VAL A 37 -4.25 -12.01 7.56
N GLU A 38 -5.40 -11.99 8.24
CA GLU A 38 -5.54 -12.48 9.62
C GLU A 38 -5.79 -13.99 9.67
N ALA A 39 -5.08 -14.71 10.56
CA ALA A 39 -5.17 -16.17 10.67
C ALA A 39 -6.58 -16.67 10.99
N ARG A 40 -7.29 -16.01 11.92
CA ARG A 40 -8.67 -16.34 12.28
C ARG A 40 -9.64 -16.22 11.10
N HIS A 41 -9.39 -15.28 10.20
CA HIS A 41 -10.17 -15.16 8.97
C HIS A 41 -9.89 -16.31 8.01
N CYS A 42 -8.66 -16.80 7.93
CA CYS A 42 -8.34 -17.99 7.16
C CYS A 42 -8.96 -19.26 7.75
N GLU A 43 -8.97 -19.41 9.07
CA GLU A 43 -9.67 -20.52 9.75
C GLU A 43 -11.15 -20.57 9.37
N LYS A 44 -11.83 -19.42 9.42
CA LYS A 44 -13.23 -19.32 8.96
C LYS A 44 -13.42 -19.46 7.45
N ALA A 45 -12.40 -19.19 6.65
CA ALA A 45 -12.44 -19.48 5.22
C ALA A 45 -12.29 -21.00 4.96
N MET A 46 -11.46 -21.70 5.73
CA MET A 46 -11.28 -23.16 5.61
C MET A 46 -12.56 -23.92 5.92
N GLU A 47 -13.35 -23.48 6.91
CA GLU A 47 -14.66 -24.06 7.24
C GLU A 47 -15.65 -24.04 6.05
N LYS A 48 -15.43 -23.20 5.04
CA LYS A 48 -16.28 -23.11 3.83
C LYS A 48 -15.85 -24.06 2.71
N ILE A 49 -14.72 -24.75 2.86
CA ILE A 49 -14.28 -25.74 1.88
C ILE A 49 -15.16 -26.98 2.04
N ILE A 50 -15.80 -27.38 0.95
CA ILE A 50 -16.66 -28.57 0.93
C ILE A 50 -15.80 -29.79 0.60
N TYR A 51 -15.87 -30.78 1.47
CA TYR A 51 -15.21 -32.08 1.30
C TYR A 51 -16.28 -33.16 1.09
N ASP A 52 -15.88 -34.22 0.37
CA ASP A 52 -16.69 -35.42 0.23
C ASP A 52 -16.72 -36.24 1.54
N VAL A 53 -17.52 -37.31 1.58
CA VAL A 53 -17.67 -38.24 2.72
C VAL A 53 -16.33 -38.78 3.21
N ASN A 54 -15.35 -38.94 2.32
CA ASN A 54 -13.99 -39.42 2.63
C ASN A 54 -13.05 -38.31 3.15
N GLN A 55 -13.56 -37.11 3.45
CA GLN A 55 -12.76 -35.94 3.83
C GLN A 55 -11.72 -35.55 2.77
N THR A 56 -12.06 -35.72 1.49
CA THR A 56 -11.22 -35.36 0.33
C THR A 56 -11.90 -34.32 -0.53
N LEU A 57 -11.11 -33.53 -1.27
CA LEU A 57 -11.66 -32.73 -2.37
C LEU A 57 -12.17 -33.64 -3.49
N ASP A 58 -13.15 -33.15 -4.24
CA ASP A 58 -13.75 -33.82 -5.38
C ASP A 58 -12.70 -34.12 -6.47
N ASP A 59 -12.89 -35.10 -7.35
CA ASP A 59 -11.89 -35.47 -8.36
C ASP A 59 -12.00 -34.67 -9.67
N VAL A 60 -13.09 -33.93 -9.85
CA VAL A 60 -13.48 -33.22 -11.08
C VAL A 60 -12.90 -31.80 -11.12
N SER A 61 -13.05 -31.05 -10.05
CA SER A 61 -12.67 -29.63 -9.95
C SER A 61 -11.16 -29.49 -9.94
N ARG A 62 -10.65 -28.57 -10.75
CA ARG A 62 -9.20 -28.26 -10.78
C ARG A 62 -8.81 -27.20 -9.75
N SER A 63 -9.75 -26.36 -9.35
CA SER A 63 -9.51 -25.33 -8.36
C SER A 63 -10.76 -25.02 -7.58
N LEU A 64 -10.57 -24.52 -6.36
CA LEU A 64 -11.60 -23.94 -5.54
C LEU A 64 -11.07 -22.64 -4.93
N ILE A 65 -11.96 -21.68 -4.74
CA ILE A 65 -11.65 -20.42 -4.10
C ILE A 65 -12.68 -20.18 -3.00
N VAL A 66 -12.19 -20.00 -1.77
CA VAL A 66 -13.02 -19.64 -0.61
C VAL A 66 -12.48 -18.37 0.02
N PHE A 67 -13.35 -17.59 0.63
CA PHE A 67 -12.98 -16.34 1.26
C PHE A 67 -13.79 -16.06 2.52
N HIS A 68 -13.14 -15.38 3.45
CA HIS A 68 -13.75 -14.85 4.64
C HIS A 68 -13.01 -13.58 5.05
N LYS A 69 -13.70 -12.43 5.05
CA LYS A 69 -13.15 -11.12 5.43
C LYS A 69 -11.80 -10.83 4.75
N SER A 70 -10.69 -10.79 5.50
CA SER A 70 -9.37 -10.44 4.95
C SER A 70 -8.67 -11.59 4.23
N CYS A 71 -9.14 -12.83 4.35
CA CYS A 71 -8.46 -14.02 3.82
C CYS A 71 -9.19 -14.61 2.61
N ALA A 72 -8.45 -14.81 1.51
CA ALA A 72 -8.86 -15.57 0.35
C ALA A 72 -7.91 -16.75 0.17
N ILE A 73 -8.47 -17.94 -0.03
CA ILE A 73 -7.75 -19.20 -0.18
C ILE A 73 -8.13 -19.77 -1.54
N ASN A 74 -7.13 -20.01 -2.38
CA ASN A 74 -7.27 -20.67 -3.66
C ASN A 74 -6.45 -21.95 -3.63
N VAL A 75 -7.12 -23.09 -3.79
CA VAL A 75 -6.48 -24.40 -3.87
C VAL A 75 -6.61 -24.89 -5.30
N GLN A 76 -5.49 -25.20 -5.95
CA GLN A 76 -5.44 -25.75 -7.29
C GLN A 76 -4.81 -27.14 -7.23
N LYS A 77 -5.42 -28.11 -7.92
CA LYS A 77 -5.02 -29.51 -7.90
C LYS A 77 -4.97 -30.13 -9.30
N PRO A 78 -4.09 -31.12 -9.53
CA PRO A 78 -4.10 -31.90 -10.75
C PRO A 78 -5.43 -32.63 -10.96
N ARG A 79 -5.74 -32.99 -12.22
CA ARG A 79 -6.91 -33.84 -12.51
C ARG A 79 -6.76 -35.19 -11.81
N ARG A 80 -7.88 -35.75 -11.32
CA ARG A 80 -7.95 -37.04 -10.61
C ARG A 80 -7.16 -37.12 -9.30
N TYR A 81 -6.52 -36.04 -8.87
CA TYR A 81 -5.93 -35.95 -7.54
C TYR A 81 -6.97 -35.40 -6.56
N THR A 82 -7.15 -36.12 -5.44
CA THR A 82 -8.15 -35.86 -4.41
C THR A 82 -7.44 -35.63 -3.06
N PRO A 83 -6.87 -34.45 -2.83
CA PRO A 83 -6.17 -34.15 -1.59
C PRO A 83 -7.12 -34.27 -0.40
N THR A 84 -6.58 -34.74 0.72
CA THR A 84 -7.34 -34.84 1.97
C THR A 84 -7.49 -33.46 2.61
N ARG A 85 -8.51 -33.31 3.45
CA ARG A 85 -8.72 -32.14 4.29
C ARG A 85 -7.46 -31.75 5.06
N GLY A 86 -6.81 -32.72 5.69
CA GLY A 86 -5.57 -32.50 6.44
C GLY A 86 -4.42 -31.96 5.59
N GLN A 87 -4.28 -32.41 4.34
CA GLN A 87 -3.26 -31.87 3.42
C GLN A 87 -3.52 -30.40 3.07
N VAL A 88 -4.78 -30.06 2.79
CA VAL A 88 -5.19 -28.69 2.46
C VAL A 88 -5.02 -27.76 3.67
N GLU A 89 -5.54 -28.14 4.83
CA GLU A 89 -5.44 -27.36 6.06
C GLU A 89 -3.97 -27.18 6.49
N ALA A 90 -3.15 -28.22 6.42
CA ALA A 90 -1.73 -28.14 6.72
C ALA A 90 -0.99 -27.16 5.79
N ALA A 91 -1.32 -27.16 4.49
CA ALA A 91 -0.75 -26.21 3.53
C ALA A 91 -1.10 -24.76 3.87
N ILE A 92 -2.38 -24.50 4.20
CA ILE A 92 -2.87 -23.17 4.57
C ILE A 92 -2.23 -22.70 5.89
N HIS A 93 -2.15 -23.58 6.89
CA HIS A 93 -1.47 -23.30 8.15
C HIS A 93 0.03 -23.06 7.98
N ASN A 94 0.68 -23.74 7.03
CA ASN A 94 2.09 -23.49 6.74
C ASN A 94 2.28 -22.08 6.16
N ILE A 95 1.45 -21.69 5.19
CA ILE A 95 1.52 -20.35 4.56
C ILE A 95 1.23 -19.26 5.60
N THR A 96 0.15 -19.39 6.36
CA THR A 96 -0.27 -18.36 7.34
C THR A 96 0.69 -18.20 8.50
N ARG A 97 1.39 -19.28 8.90
CA ARG A 97 2.47 -19.21 9.90
C ARG A 97 3.77 -18.63 9.34
N SER A 98 4.14 -19.01 8.11
CA SER A 98 5.39 -18.57 7.48
C SER A 98 5.33 -17.11 7.01
N CYS A 99 4.17 -16.67 6.51
CA CYS A 99 3.97 -15.34 5.94
C CYS A 99 2.75 -14.65 6.55
N PRO A 100 2.81 -14.29 7.85
CA PRO A 100 1.69 -13.63 8.53
C PRO A 100 1.34 -12.31 7.85
N SER A 101 0.06 -11.96 7.81
CA SER A 101 -0.48 -10.71 7.23
C SER A 101 -0.30 -10.53 5.72
N LYS A 102 0.58 -11.26 5.04
CA LYS A 102 0.79 -11.17 3.59
C LYS A 102 0.06 -12.28 2.83
N GLY A 103 0.00 -13.47 3.42
CA GLY A 103 -0.31 -14.68 2.67
C GLY A 103 0.90 -15.14 1.85
N GLY A 104 0.70 -16.14 1.00
CA GLY A 104 1.75 -16.76 0.21
C GLY A 104 1.24 -17.91 -0.64
N VAL A 105 2.19 -18.58 -1.30
CA VAL A 105 1.94 -19.74 -2.16
C VAL A 105 2.75 -20.91 -1.63
N LEU A 106 2.11 -22.08 -1.53
CA LEU A 106 2.78 -23.35 -1.27
C LEU A 106 2.47 -24.31 -2.41
N VAL A 107 3.52 -24.91 -2.96
CA VAL A 107 3.42 -26.00 -3.94
C VAL A 107 3.96 -27.26 -3.28
N THR A 108 3.15 -28.30 -3.25
CA THR A 108 3.55 -29.61 -2.70
C THR A 108 4.11 -30.52 -3.79
N PRO A 109 4.82 -31.62 -3.45
CA PRO A 109 5.32 -32.58 -4.44
C PRO A 109 4.23 -33.22 -5.30
N SER A 110 3.00 -33.32 -4.80
CA SER A 110 1.82 -33.79 -5.55
C SER A 110 1.24 -32.73 -6.50
N ASN A 111 1.94 -31.62 -6.73
CA ASN A 111 1.48 -30.48 -7.52
C ASN A 111 0.18 -29.85 -7.01
N LEU A 112 -0.15 -30.02 -5.72
CA LEU A 112 -1.19 -29.23 -5.05
C LEU A 112 -0.62 -27.84 -4.79
N ILE A 113 -1.25 -26.82 -5.38
CA ILE A 113 -0.88 -25.42 -5.22
C ILE A 113 -1.91 -24.77 -4.30
N THR A 114 -1.46 -24.28 -3.15
CA THR A 114 -2.31 -23.54 -2.20
C THR A 114 -1.84 -22.09 -2.17
N ILE A 115 -2.77 -21.16 -2.40
CA ILE A 115 -2.50 -19.72 -2.44
C ILE A 115 -3.38 -19.07 -1.39
N VAL A 116 -2.76 -18.46 -0.39
CA VAL A 116 -3.43 -17.59 0.56
C VAL A 116 -3.07 -16.15 0.21
N HIS A 117 -4.07 -15.31 0.02
CA HIS A 117 -3.83 -13.91 -0.27
C HIS A 117 -4.92 -13.06 0.37
N ARG A 118 -4.69 -11.75 0.36
CA ARG A 118 -5.67 -10.80 0.86
C ARG A 118 -6.88 -10.75 -0.08
N SER A 119 -8.08 -10.80 0.50
CA SER A 119 -9.30 -10.55 -0.26
C SER A 119 -9.36 -9.08 -0.72
N THR A 120 -9.63 -8.83 -2.00
CA THR A 120 -9.75 -7.48 -2.58
C THR A 120 -11.21 -7.02 -2.60
N SER A 121 -11.51 -5.99 -1.83
CA SER A 121 -12.60 -4.98 -1.94
C SER A 121 -13.86 -5.22 -2.80
N LYS A 122 -14.45 -6.42 -2.83
CA LYS A 122 -15.92 -6.54 -2.74
C LYS A 122 -16.39 -6.70 -1.29
N ASN A 123 -15.47 -6.75 -0.33
CA ASN A 123 -15.81 -6.74 1.10
C ASN A 123 -14.76 -6.01 1.94
N THR A 124 -15.15 -4.82 2.40
CA THR A 124 -14.82 -4.16 3.67
C THR A 124 -13.60 -3.26 3.89
N TYR A 125 -12.65 -3.00 2.99
CA TYR A 125 -11.72 -1.87 3.21
C TYR A 125 -11.23 -1.27 1.87
N GLU A 126 -11.45 0.04 1.66
CA GLU A 126 -10.74 0.80 0.62
C GLU A 126 -9.27 0.89 1.04
N ILE A 127 -8.41 0.11 0.38
CA ILE A 127 -6.99 0.02 0.71
C ILE A 127 -6.21 0.84 -0.30
N ASN A 128 -5.19 1.57 0.16
CA ASN A 128 -4.27 2.35 -0.68
C ASN A 128 -4.97 3.45 -1.50
N LYS A 129 -6.06 4.04 -0.99
CA LYS A 129 -6.55 5.28 -1.59
C LYS A 129 -5.55 6.38 -1.23
N PRO A 130 -4.91 7.03 -2.21
CA PRO A 130 -4.07 8.18 -1.91
C PRO A 130 -4.99 9.28 -1.38
N MET A 131 -4.82 9.62 -0.11
CA MET A 131 -5.43 10.83 0.45
C MET A 131 -4.37 11.92 0.39
N CYS A 132 -4.58 12.86 -0.52
CA CYS A 132 -3.71 14.03 -0.65
C CYS A 132 -4.41 15.18 0.08
N GLU A 133 -3.80 15.66 1.16
CA GLU A 133 -4.27 16.84 1.87
C GLU A 133 -3.55 18.07 1.32
N ARG A 134 -4.31 19.06 0.86
CA ARG A 134 -3.75 20.29 0.32
C ARG A 134 -3.36 21.21 1.48
N SER A 135 -2.12 21.11 1.95
CA SER A 135 -1.59 22.11 2.87
C SER A 135 -1.32 23.42 2.12
N VAL A 136 -2.01 24.50 2.49
CA VAL A 136 -1.63 25.86 2.08
C VAL A 136 -0.74 26.40 3.18
N ALA A 137 0.57 26.47 2.94
CA ALA A 137 1.48 27.16 3.83
C ALA A 137 1.19 28.66 3.77
N LEU A 138 0.38 29.17 4.71
CA LEU A 138 0.28 30.59 4.99
C LEU A 138 1.59 31.01 5.67
N PHE A 139 2.55 31.51 4.88
CA PHE A 139 3.59 32.37 5.44
C PHE A 139 2.89 33.60 6.00
N HIS A 140 2.62 33.58 7.31
CA HIS A 140 2.20 34.76 8.04
C HIS A 140 3.21 35.86 7.77
N LEU A 141 2.78 36.89 7.02
CA LEU A 141 3.48 38.15 6.86
C LEU A 141 3.72 38.72 8.27
N ARG A 142 4.92 38.52 8.84
CA ARG A 142 5.46 39.45 9.83
C ARG A 142 6.00 40.67 9.07
N ILE A 143 5.11 41.42 8.43
CA ILE A 143 5.36 42.80 8.00
C ILE A 143 4.16 43.66 8.42
N ALA A 144 3.78 43.54 9.69
CA ALA A 144 3.03 44.56 10.38
C ALA A 144 3.72 44.66 11.73
N TRP A 145 4.59 45.67 11.90
CA TRP A 145 4.98 46.31 13.17
C TRP A 145 6.26 47.17 13.13
N THR A 146 6.77 47.56 11.96
CA THR A 146 7.94 48.48 11.87
C THR A 146 7.77 49.65 10.90
N LEU A 147 6.56 50.15 10.67
CA LEU A 147 6.36 51.39 9.88
C LEU A 147 5.32 52.37 10.47
N SER A 148 5.04 52.33 11.78
CA SER A 148 4.20 53.33 12.46
C SER A 148 4.96 54.20 13.47
N LYS A 149 6.30 54.33 13.36
CA LYS A 149 7.11 55.09 14.32
C LYS A 149 8.17 56.04 13.73
N ILE A 150 8.05 56.41 12.45
CA ILE A 150 8.98 57.37 11.80
C ILE A 150 8.26 58.58 11.16
N PHE A 151 6.93 58.67 11.24
CA PHE A 151 6.22 59.93 10.95
C PHE A 151 5.57 60.49 12.22
N ARG A 152 6.40 61.11 13.06
CA ARG A 152 6.00 62.26 13.86
C ARG A 152 7.23 63.13 14.12
#